data_AF-A0A6G0Y4H5-F1
#
_entry.id   AF-A0A6G0Y4H5-F1
#
_cell.length_a   1.000
_cell.length_b   1.000
_cell.length_c   1.000
_cell.angle_alpha   90.00
_cell.angle_beta   90.00
_cell.angle_gamma   90.00
#
_symmetry.space_group_name_H-M   'P 1'
#
loop_
_entity.id
_entity.type
_entity.pdbx_description
1 polymer ?
#
loop_
_entity_poly.entity_id
_entity_poly.type
_entity_poly.pdbx_seq_one_letter_code
_entity_poly.pdbx_strand_id
1 'polypeptide(L)'
;MSEKLNKRNPVFQADELCLLDSLLYKYRNVLENKHKGAVQAAQKTKYWSIITNEFNVASLNVTKKNAKKAELCAEKRNRKKTGGGPEEVACTTALRRDMLSPTPENLDIILQSRGTASLNNDPTFDKARLEALSEESKVRIKIQELLIEQDAIIHAINLEEVNLKLLLAKQKYKNEINQ
;
A
#
# COMPACT_ATOMS: atom_id res chain seq x y z
N MET A 1 -21.07 -43.14 -3.91
CA MET A 1 -21.65 -41.89 -4.43
C MET A 1 -21.01 -40.74 -3.67
N SER A 2 -19.98 -40.11 -4.22
CA SER A 2 -19.27 -39.02 -3.53
C SER A 2 -19.89 -37.69 -3.91
N GLU A 3 -20.63 -37.07 -3.00
CA GLU A 3 -21.20 -35.74 -3.21
C GLU A 3 -20.07 -34.73 -3.41
N LYS A 4 -20.03 -34.12 -4.61
CA LYS A 4 -19.13 -33.00 -4.88
C LYS A 4 -19.68 -31.78 -4.15
N LEU A 5 -19.18 -31.53 -2.94
CA LEU A 5 -19.43 -30.28 -2.23
C LEU A 5 -19.00 -29.10 -3.11
N ASN A 6 -20.00 -28.38 -3.65
CA ASN A 6 -19.78 -27.17 -4.42
C ASN A 6 -19.20 -26.09 -3.50
N LYS A 7 -17.86 -26.03 -3.44
CA LYS A 7 -17.13 -24.94 -2.79
C LYS A 7 -17.56 -23.63 -3.45
N ARG A 8 -18.30 -22.80 -2.71
CA ARG A 8 -18.57 -21.42 -3.12
C ARG A 8 -17.24 -20.72 -3.34
N ASN A 9 -17.14 -19.91 -4.38
CA ASN A 9 -15.93 -19.10 -4.60
C ASN A 9 -15.66 -18.26 -3.35
N PRO A 10 -14.40 -18.20 -2.86
CA PRO A 10 -14.06 -17.31 -1.77
C PRO A 10 -14.34 -15.87 -2.20
N VAL A 11 -15.03 -15.12 -1.35
CA VAL A 11 -15.30 -13.70 -1.57
C VAL A 11 -14.05 -12.92 -1.18
N PHE A 12 -13.53 -12.11 -2.10
CA PHE A 12 -12.39 -11.23 -1.82
C PHE A 12 -12.71 -10.26 -0.68
N GLN A 13 -11.79 -10.10 0.26
CA GLN A 13 -11.89 -9.13 1.35
C GLN A 13 -11.64 -7.72 0.83
N ALA A 14 -12.08 -6.69 1.58
CA ALA A 14 -11.88 -5.29 1.20
C ALA A 14 -10.40 -4.95 0.96
N ASP A 15 -9.50 -5.43 1.83
CA ASP A 15 -8.05 -5.23 1.69
C ASP A 15 -7.50 -5.89 0.40
N GLU A 16 -8.05 -7.03 0.00
CA GLU A 16 -7.67 -7.75 -1.22
C GLU A 16 -8.18 -7.02 -2.46
N LEU A 17 -9.38 -6.46 -2.42
CA LEU A 17 -9.92 -5.61 -3.49
C LEU A 17 -9.09 -4.35 -3.67
N CYS A 18 -8.74 -3.64 -2.58
CA CYS A 18 -7.87 -2.46 -2.66
C CYS A 18 -6.45 -2.78 -3.20
N LEU A 19 -5.90 -3.93 -2.83
CA LEU A 19 -4.63 -4.44 -3.38
C LEU A 19 -4.75 -4.72 -4.89
N LEU A 20 -5.84 -5.37 -5.32
CA LEU A 20 -6.08 -5.70 -6.71
C LEU A 20 -6.28 -4.45 -7.57
N ASP A 21 -7.07 -3.48 -7.11
CA ASP A 21 -7.25 -2.17 -7.77
C ASP A 21 -5.90 -1.43 -7.94
N SER A 22 -5.06 -1.45 -6.91
CA SER A 22 -3.73 -0.84 -6.95
C SER A 22 -2.82 -1.49 -8.01
N LEU A 23 -2.86 -2.82 -8.13
CA LEU A 23 -2.12 -3.57 -9.14
C LEU A 23 -2.67 -3.33 -10.55
N LEU A 24 -4.00 -3.29 -10.72
CA LEU A 24 -4.65 -2.98 -12.00
C LEU A 24 -4.32 -1.57 -12.47
N TYR A 25 -4.31 -0.58 -11.56
CA TYR A 25 -3.92 0.79 -11.87
C TYR A 25 -2.45 0.89 -12.30
N LYS A 26 -1.53 0.24 -11.57
CA LYS A 26 -0.10 0.14 -11.90
C LYS A 26 0.16 -0.40 -13.32
N TYR A 27 -0.62 -1.40 -13.76
CA TYR A 27 -0.45 -2.04 -15.07
C TYR A 27 -1.47 -1.58 -16.14
N ARG A 28 -2.29 -0.57 -15.84
CA ARG A 28 -3.36 -0.06 -16.68
C ARG A 28 -2.93 0.22 -18.12
N ASN A 29 -1.78 0.90 -18.29
CA ASN A 29 -1.27 1.29 -19.61
C ASN A 29 -0.93 0.10 -20.54
N VAL A 30 -0.74 -1.10 -19.98
CA VAL A 30 -0.49 -2.33 -20.74
C VAL A 30 -1.77 -3.13 -20.94
N LEU A 31 -2.63 -3.19 -19.92
CA LEU A 31 -3.92 -3.91 -19.96
C LEU A 31 -4.95 -3.21 -20.86
N GLU A 32 -5.06 -1.88 -20.77
CA GLU A 32 -6.11 -1.09 -21.42
C GLU A 32 -5.69 -0.48 -22.76
N ASN A 33 -4.40 -0.51 -23.14
CA ASN A 33 -3.81 0.32 -24.20
C ASN A 33 -4.69 0.49 -25.46
N LYS A 34 -5.41 1.62 -25.55
CA LYS A 34 -6.40 1.91 -26.60
C LYS A 34 -5.78 2.52 -27.86
N HIS A 35 -4.52 2.96 -27.78
CA HIS A 35 -3.90 3.82 -28.80
C HIS A 35 -3.04 3.07 -29.83
N LYS A 36 -2.78 1.78 -29.64
CA LYS A 36 -2.09 0.92 -30.60
C LYS A 36 -2.97 -0.30 -30.88
N GLY A 37 -3.38 -0.47 -32.14
CA GLY A 37 -4.53 -1.27 -32.58
C GLY A 37 -4.52 -2.78 -32.28
N ALA A 38 -3.46 -3.32 -31.69
CA ALA A 38 -3.48 -4.62 -31.03
C ALA A 38 -2.36 -4.70 -29.98
N VAL A 39 -2.70 -4.69 -28.69
CA VAL A 39 -1.82 -5.31 -27.69
C VAL A 39 -1.90 -6.81 -27.95
N GLN A 40 -0.78 -7.44 -28.30
CA GLN A 40 -0.74 -8.89 -28.51
C GLN A 40 -1.30 -9.60 -27.26
N ALA A 41 -2.21 -10.54 -27.45
CA ALA A 41 -2.84 -11.27 -26.34
C ALA A 41 -1.79 -11.90 -25.40
N ALA A 42 -0.68 -12.40 -25.97
CA ALA A 42 0.49 -12.89 -25.25
C ALA A 42 1.07 -11.88 -24.22
N GLN A 43 1.12 -10.60 -24.57
CA GLN A 43 1.58 -9.55 -23.65
C GLN A 43 0.58 -9.34 -22.51
N LYS A 44 -0.73 -9.31 -22.78
CA LYS A 44 -1.75 -9.24 -21.72
C LYS A 44 -1.66 -10.46 -20.80
N THR A 45 -1.55 -11.67 -21.34
CA THR A 45 -1.37 -12.91 -20.56
C THR A 45 -0.14 -12.83 -19.65
N LYS A 46 1.01 -12.37 -20.16
CA LYS A 46 2.22 -12.18 -19.35
C LYS A 46 1.99 -11.24 -18.17
N TYR A 47 1.33 -10.10 -18.38
CA TYR A 47 1.06 -9.13 -17.32
C TYR A 47 -0.01 -9.61 -16.33
N TRP A 48 -1.02 -10.37 -16.77
CA TRP A 48 -1.94 -11.06 -15.86
C TRP A 48 -1.20 -12.06 -14.96
N SER A 49 -0.25 -12.85 -15.49
CA SER A 49 0.58 -13.73 -14.65
C SER A 49 1.42 -12.97 -13.61
N ILE A 50 1.95 -11.80 -13.97
CA ILE A 50 2.68 -10.93 -13.02
C ILE A 50 1.73 -10.43 -11.91
N ILE A 51 0.55 -9.93 -12.27
CA ILE A 51 -0.46 -9.45 -11.30
C ILE A 51 -0.88 -10.58 -10.36
N THR A 52 -1.17 -11.78 -10.87
CA THR A 52 -1.52 -12.94 -10.05
C THR A 52 -0.40 -13.31 -9.07
N ASN A 53 0.87 -13.26 -9.51
CA ASN A 53 2.01 -13.54 -8.63
C ASN A 53 2.19 -12.46 -7.55
N GLU A 54 2.16 -11.17 -7.91
CA GLU A 54 2.23 -10.06 -6.94
C GLU A 54 1.08 -10.11 -5.94
N PHE A 55 -0.14 -10.35 -6.42
CA PHE A 55 -1.34 -10.48 -5.57
C PHE A 55 -1.20 -11.66 -4.60
N ASN A 56 -0.80 -12.85 -5.06
CA ASN A 56 -0.65 -14.02 -4.20
C ASN A 56 0.44 -13.84 -3.14
N VAL A 57 1.57 -13.21 -3.49
CA VAL A 57 2.65 -12.90 -2.54
C VAL A 57 2.20 -11.87 -1.49
N ALA A 58 1.41 -10.87 -1.89
CA ALA A 58 0.94 -9.82 -1.00
C ALA A 58 -0.27 -10.25 -0.14
N SER A 59 -1.24 -11.00 -0.68
CA SER A 59 -2.44 -11.48 0.04
C SER A 59 -2.07 -12.46 1.16
N LEU A 60 -1.04 -13.28 0.97
CA LEU A 60 -0.42 -14.11 2.02
C LEU A 60 0.14 -13.30 3.20
N ASN A 61 0.44 -12.01 3.01
CA ASN A 61 0.90 -11.11 4.07
C ASN A 61 -0.24 -10.28 4.68
N VAL A 62 -1.28 -9.96 3.91
CA VAL A 62 -2.52 -9.33 4.41
C VAL A 62 -3.28 -10.26 5.33
N THR A 63 -3.52 -11.51 4.91
CA THR A 63 -4.19 -12.55 5.71
C THR A 63 -3.47 -12.81 7.05
N LYS A 64 -2.13 -12.85 7.08
CA LYS A 64 -1.33 -12.96 8.32
C LYS A 64 -1.51 -11.76 9.26
N LYS A 65 -1.63 -10.53 8.73
CA LYS A 65 -1.88 -9.33 9.54
C LYS A 65 -3.29 -9.33 10.14
N ASN A 66 -4.29 -9.77 9.37
CA ASN A 66 -5.68 -9.82 9.82
C ASN A 66 -5.92 -10.96 10.83
N ALA A 67 -5.23 -12.10 10.69
CA ALA A 67 -5.23 -13.16 11.71
C ALA A 67 -4.75 -12.65 13.08
N LYS A 68 -3.60 -11.95 13.14
CA LYS A 68 -3.07 -11.37 14.40
C LYS A 68 -4.02 -10.34 15.04
N LYS A 69 -4.73 -9.54 14.24
CA LYS A 69 -5.75 -8.62 14.76
C LYS A 69 -6.97 -9.36 15.32
N ALA A 70 -7.43 -10.42 14.64
CA ALA A 70 -8.54 -11.24 15.11
C ALA A 70 -8.21 -11.96 16.43
N GLU A 71 -6.99 -12.48 16.55
CA GLU A 71 -6.47 -13.12 17.75
C GLU A 71 -6.43 -12.17 18.96
N LEU A 72 -5.87 -10.96 18.81
CA LEU A 72 -5.90 -9.92 19.84
C LEU A 72 -7.32 -9.49 20.25
N CYS A 73 -8.27 -9.45 19.30
CA CYS A 73 -9.67 -9.16 19.59
C CYS A 73 -10.35 -10.32 20.34
N ALA A 74 -10.00 -11.58 20.04
CA ALA A 74 -10.48 -12.75 20.76
C ALA A 74 -9.92 -12.79 22.19
N GLU A 75 -8.61 -12.50 22.38
CA GLU A 75 -7.98 -12.43 23.69
C GLU A 75 -8.63 -11.35 24.58
N LYS A 76 -8.82 -10.13 24.05
CA LYS A 76 -9.51 -9.05 24.77
C LYS A 76 -10.96 -9.41 25.12
N ARG A 77 -11.66 -10.16 24.26
CA ARG A 77 -13.03 -10.65 24.54
C ARG A 77 -13.02 -11.73 25.62
N ASN A 78 -12.03 -12.63 25.63
CA ASN A 78 -11.87 -13.66 26.64
C ASN A 78 -11.53 -13.07 28.03
N ARG A 79 -10.60 -12.10 28.11
CA ARG A 79 -10.29 -11.37 29.36
C ARG A 79 -11.53 -10.72 29.99
N LYS A 80 -12.47 -10.21 29.18
CA LYS A 80 -13.74 -9.65 29.67
C LYS A 80 -14.76 -10.71 30.11
N LYS A 81 -14.61 -11.96 29.67
CA LYS A 81 -15.55 -13.07 29.94
C LYS A 81 -15.21 -13.84 31.23
N THR A 82 -13.94 -13.91 31.63
CA THR A 82 -13.51 -14.59 32.86
C THR A 82 -13.60 -13.73 34.13
N GLY A 83 -14.04 -12.47 34.02
CA GLY A 83 -14.00 -11.51 35.13
C GLY A 83 -12.56 -11.03 35.36
N GLY A 84 -12.30 -9.75 35.08
CA GLY A 84 -10.95 -9.21 35.22
C GLY A 84 -10.47 -9.24 36.66
N GLY A 85 -9.56 -10.18 36.97
CA GLY A 85 -8.80 -10.15 38.22
C GLY A 85 -7.94 -8.88 38.28
N PRO A 86 -7.70 -8.32 39.48
CA PRO A 86 -6.93 -7.10 39.62
C PRO A 86 -5.48 -7.34 39.16
N GLU A 87 -5.01 -6.49 38.25
CA GLU A 87 -3.58 -6.34 37.97
C GLU A 87 -2.94 -5.72 39.22
N GLU A 88 -1.82 -6.26 39.71
CA GLU A 88 -1.14 -5.69 40.88
C GLU A 88 -0.58 -4.31 40.55
N VAL A 89 -1.34 -3.28 40.91
CA VAL A 89 -0.95 -1.88 40.74
C VAL A 89 0.11 -1.53 41.79
N ALA A 90 1.37 -1.55 41.36
CA ALA A 90 2.39 -0.73 42.00
C ALA A 90 2.02 0.75 41.80
N CYS A 91 1.56 1.37 42.88
CA CYS A 91 1.29 2.79 43.10
C CYS A 91 2.34 3.70 42.39
N THR A 92 2.02 4.88 41.86
CA THR A 92 1.30 5.99 42.53
C THR A 92 0.59 6.97 41.58
N THR A 93 -0.66 7.32 41.91
CA THR A 93 -1.36 8.64 41.80
C THR A 93 -0.96 9.65 40.69
N ALA A 94 -1.84 10.32 39.94
CA ALA A 94 -3.31 10.38 39.79
C ALA A 94 -3.64 11.23 38.51
N LEU A 95 -4.84 11.72 38.13
CA LEU A 95 -6.20 11.74 38.69
C LEU A 95 -7.24 11.90 37.54
N ARG A 96 -8.40 11.24 37.67
CA ARG A 96 -9.68 11.29 36.90
C ARG A 96 -9.99 12.44 35.92
N ARG A 97 -10.63 12.08 34.78
CA ARG A 97 -12.11 12.02 34.55
C ARG A 97 -12.36 11.12 33.31
N ASP A 98 -13.24 10.10 33.32
CA ASP A 98 -14.71 10.11 33.42
C ASP A 98 -15.38 10.87 32.24
N MET A 99 -16.35 10.37 31.47
CA MET A 99 -17.19 9.15 31.54
C MET A 99 -17.93 8.89 30.20
N LEU A 100 -18.56 7.71 30.06
CA LEU A 100 -19.71 7.36 29.19
C LEU A 100 -19.55 7.23 27.65
N SER A 101 -19.74 5.98 27.18
CA SER A 101 -20.11 5.61 25.81
C SER A 101 -21.64 5.64 25.61
N PRO A 102 -22.19 6.04 24.45
CA PRO A 102 -23.64 6.08 24.23
C PRO A 102 -24.25 4.68 24.04
N THR A 103 -25.48 4.49 24.56
CA THR A 103 -26.36 3.34 24.28
C THR A 103 -27.22 3.59 23.03
N PRO A 104 -27.70 2.53 22.33
CA PRO A 104 -28.25 2.65 20.97
C PRO A 104 -29.77 2.92 20.91
N GLU A 105 -30.29 3.86 21.70
CA GLU A 105 -31.76 4.09 21.80
C GLU A 105 -32.25 5.51 21.40
N ASN A 106 -31.37 6.44 21.04
CA ASN A 106 -31.74 7.83 20.67
C ASN A 106 -31.45 8.14 19.19
N LEU A 107 -32.23 7.57 18.26
CA LEU A 107 -32.02 7.74 16.82
C LEU A 107 -32.84 8.86 16.14
N ASP A 108 -33.78 9.50 16.86
CA ASP A 108 -34.68 10.52 16.30
C ASP A 108 -34.26 12.00 16.55
N ILE A 109 -33.09 12.26 17.13
CA ILE A 109 -32.58 13.64 17.39
C ILE A 109 -31.28 13.94 16.61
N ILE A 110 -31.17 13.52 15.35
CA ILE A 110 -30.03 13.87 14.47
C ILE A 110 -30.48 14.33 13.06
N LEU A 111 -31.52 15.19 13.00
CA LEU A 111 -31.92 15.85 11.75
C LEU A 111 -32.17 17.37 11.85
N GLN A 112 -31.94 18.01 13.01
CA GLN A 112 -32.15 19.46 13.19
C GLN A 112 -30.92 20.27 13.62
N SER A 113 -29.79 19.64 13.94
CA SER A 113 -28.58 20.35 14.37
C SER A 113 -27.68 20.79 13.21
N ARG A 114 -28.25 21.55 12.26
CA ARG A 114 -27.48 22.39 11.30
C ARG A 114 -26.97 23.65 12.03
N GLY A 115 -26.21 23.43 13.11
CA GLY A 115 -25.61 24.46 13.95
C GLY A 115 -24.14 24.66 13.60
N THR A 116 -23.74 25.91 13.41
CA THR A 116 -22.37 26.35 13.09
C THR A 116 -21.31 25.70 13.99
N ALA A 117 -20.43 24.89 13.42
CA ALA A 117 -19.30 24.31 14.15
C ALA A 117 -18.31 25.41 14.54
N SER A 118 -18.22 25.70 15.84
CA SER A 118 -17.25 26.63 16.41
C SER A 118 -15.83 26.08 16.23
N LEU A 119 -14.98 26.85 15.57
CA LEU A 119 -13.56 26.56 15.36
C LEU A 119 -12.78 26.73 16.68
N ASN A 120 -12.75 25.68 17.49
CA ASN A 120 -11.77 25.56 18.57
C ASN A 120 -10.43 25.13 17.94
N ASN A 121 -9.64 26.11 17.53
CA ASN A 121 -8.29 25.90 17.00
C ASN A 121 -7.38 25.38 18.14
N ASP A 122 -7.11 24.07 18.17
CA ASP A 122 -6.05 23.52 19.01
C ASP A 122 -4.70 23.68 18.29
N PRO A 123 -3.84 24.63 18.69
CA PRO A 123 -2.57 24.92 18.00
C PRO A 123 -1.60 23.73 18.03
N THR A 124 -1.81 22.77 18.94
CA THR A 124 -1.02 21.55 19.06
C THR A 124 -1.25 20.61 17.88
N PHE A 125 -2.51 20.50 17.43
CA PHE A 125 -2.90 19.62 16.33
C PHE A 125 -2.38 20.14 14.99
N ASP A 126 -2.55 21.44 14.72
CA ASP A 126 -2.07 22.06 13.48
C ASP A 126 -0.54 22.04 13.37
N LYS A 127 0.19 22.20 14.49
CA LYS A 127 1.65 22.05 14.52
C LYS A 127 2.09 20.64 14.11
N ALA A 128 1.52 19.59 14.72
CA ALA A 128 1.85 18.21 14.41
C ALA A 128 1.51 17.85 12.95
N ARG A 129 0.41 18.40 12.41
CA ARG A 129 0.01 18.23 11.01
C ARG A 129 0.98 18.91 10.04
N LEU A 130 1.43 20.13 10.34
CA LEU A 130 2.43 20.85 9.53
C LEU A 130 3.79 20.14 9.54
N GLU A 131 4.21 19.60 10.69
CA GLU A 131 5.44 18.83 10.83
C GLU A 131 5.39 17.54 10.00
N ALA A 132 4.29 16.78 10.06
CA ALA A 132 4.09 15.60 9.23
C ALA A 132 4.14 15.89 7.71
N LEU A 133 3.51 16.99 7.27
CA LEU A 133 3.59 17.43 5.87
C LEU A 133 5.01 17.87 5.47
N SER A 134 5.75 18.51 6.39
CA SER A 134 7.15 18.88 6.16
C SER A 134 8.02 17.65 5.95
N GLU A 135 7.95 16.65 6.84
CA GLU A 135 8.71 15.41 6.68
C GLU A 135 8.32 14.63 5.41
N GLU A 136 7.03 14.55 5.06
CA GLU A 136 6.59 13.94 3.81
C GLU A 136 7.20 14.65 2.58
N SER A 137 7.20 15.99 2.58
CA SER A 137 7.80 16.77 1.50
C SER A 137 9.31 16.57 1.37
N LYS A 138 10.06 16.49 2.49
CA LYS A 138 11.50 16.19 2.50
C LYS A 138 11.78 14.81 1.91
N VAL A 139 11.01 13.79 2.30
CA VAL A 139 11.12 12.43 1.75
C VAL A 139 10.83 12.43 0.25
N ARG A 140 9.79 13.15 -0.18
CA ARG A 140 9.42 13.27 -1.61
C ARG A 140 10.54 13.92 -2.44
N ILE A 141 11.15 14.99 -1.95
CA ILE A 141 12.30 15.66 -2.59
C ILE A 141 13.49 14.69 -2.66
N LYS A 142 13.83 14.01 -1.56
CA LYS A 142 14.96 13.07 -1.52
C LYS A 142 14.80 11.90 -2.50
N ILE A 143 13.57 11.41 -2.70
CA ILE A 143 13.26 10.39 -3.71
C ILE A 143 13.46 10.94 -5.13
N GLN A 144 13.03 12.17 -5.40
CA GLN A 144 13.23 12.81 -6.72
C GLN A 144 14.71 13.03 -7.03
N GLU A 145 15.51 13.48 -6.06
CA GLU A 145 16.97 13.61 -6.20
C GLU A 145 17.63 12.27 -6.57
N LEU A 146 17.29 11.18 -5.86
CA LEU A 146 17.84 9.85 -6.12
C LEU A 146 17.45 9.29 -7.50
N LEU A 147 16.23 9.59 -7.98
CA LEU A 147 15.81 9.21 -9.33
C LEU A 147 16.59 9.96 -10.41
N ILE A 148 16.81 11.27 -10.23
CA ILE A 148 17.62 12.10 -11.15
C ILE A 148 19.07 11.61 -11.18
N GLU A 149 19.65 11.27 -10.02
CA GLU A 149 21.00 10.70 -9.92
C GLU A 149 21.08 9.34 -10.62
N GLN A 150 20.08 8.46 -10.43
CA GLN A 150 20.01 7.17 -11.09
C GLN A 150 19.91 7.30 -12.62
N ASP A 151 19.06 8.20 -13.13
CA ASP A 151 18.93 8.45 -14.57
C ASP A 151 20.24 9.00 -15.18
N ALA A 152 20.95 9.86 -14.46
CA ALA A 152 22.26 10.37 -14.88
C ALA A 152 23.31 9.24 -14.98
N ILE A 153 23.35 8.33 -14.00
CA ILE A 153 24.24 7.16 -14.02
C ILE A 153 23.90 6.22 -15.19
N ILE A 154 22.61 5.92 -15.41
CA ILE A 154 22.16 5.09 -16.54
C ILE A 154 22.55 5.72 -17.88
N HIS A 155 22.38 7.03 -18.01
CA HIS A 155 22.77 7.76 -19.22
C HIS A 155 24.29 7.70 -19.47
N ALA A 156 25.11 7.86 -18.43
CA ALA A 156 26.57 7.74 -18.54
C ALA A 156 27.01 6.33 -19.00
N ILE A 157 26.43 5.28 -18.42
CA ILE A 157 26.70 3.88 -18.82
C ILE A 157 26.31 3.64 -20.29
N ASN A 158 25.16 4.15 -20.73
CA ASN A 158 24.71 4.01 -22.12
C ASN A 158 25.66 4.71 -23.11
N LEU A 159 26.21 5.88 -22.76
CA LEU A 159 27.20 6.57 -23.58
C LEU A 159 28.52 5.78 -23.67
N GLU A 160 28.98 5.21 -22.56
CA GLU A 160 30.17 4.36 -22.54
C GLU A 160 29.98 3.09 -23.40
N GLU A 161 28.82 2.43 -23.30
CA GLU A 161 28.50 1.27 -24.12
C GLU A 161 28.51 1.59 -25.63
N VAL A 162 27.96 2.74 -26.04
CA VAL A 162 27.98 3.21 -27.44
C VAL A 162 29.41 3.52 -27.89
N ASN A 163 30.23 4.16 -27.05
CA ASN A 163 31.63 4.46 -27.35
C ASN A 163 32.46 3.18 -27.54
N LEU A 164 32.27 2.17 -26.68
CA LEU A 164 32.94 0.87 -26.79
C LEU A 164 32.51 0.11 -28.06
N LYS A 165 31.21 0.08 -28.39
CA LYS A 165 30.70 -0.50 -29.65
C LYS A 165 31.32 0.18 -30.88
N LEU A 166 31.44 1.50 -30.86
CA LEU A 166 32.05 2.28 -31.95
C LEU A 166 33.56 2.03 -32.08
N LEU A 167 34.27 1.86 -30.97
CA LEU A 167 35.70 1.50 -30.97
C LEU A 167 35.94 0.09 -31.52
N LEU A 168 35.12 -0.89 -31.12
CA LEU A 168 35.15 -2.26 -31.67
C LEU A 168 34.84 -2.28 -33.17
N ALA A 169 33.86 -1.50 -33.64
CA ALA A 169 33.55 -1.38 -35.06
C ALA A 169 34.72 -0.81 -35.87
N LYS A 170 35.37 0.26 -35.37
CA LYS A 170 36.59 0.83 -35.99
C LYS A 170 37.73 -0.19 -36.06
N GLN A 171 37.92 -1.00 -35.01
CA GLN A 171 38.96 -2.02 -35.00
C GLN A 171 38.69 -3.14 -36.01
N LYS A 172 37.44 -3.61 -36.12
CA LYS A 172 37.04 -4.60 -37.14
C LYS A 172 37.31 -4.10 -38.55
N TYR A 173 36.82 -2.90 -38.87
CA TYR A 173 37.03 -2.27 -40.18
C TYR A 173 38.52 -2.09 -40.51
N LYS A 174 39.35 -1.70 -39.52
CA LYS A 174 40.80 -1.62 -39.71
C LYS A 174 41.40 -3.01 -40.00
N ASN A 175 40.96 -4.07 -39.33
CA ASN A 175 41.46 -5.42 -39.59
C ASN A 175 41.05 -5.93 -40.97
N GLU A 176 39.82 -5.63 -41.42
CA GLU A 176 39.29 -5.98 -42.74
C GLU A 176 40.07 -5.30 -43.89
N ILE A 177 40.58 -4.08 -43.70
CA ILE A 177 41.44 -3.39 -44.69
C ILE A 177 42.85 -3.99 -44.79
N ASN A 178 43.34 -4.63 -43.72
CA ASN A 178 44.71 -5.15 -43.65
C ASN A 178 44.81 -6.66 -43.97
N GLN A 179 43.75 -7.24 -44.54
CA GLN A 179 43.70 -8.63 -45.05
C GLN A 179 43.60 -8.62 -46.58
#